data_AF-A0A1G1YLP3-F1
#
_entry.id   AF-A0A1G1YLP3-F1
#
_cell.length_a   1.000
_cell.length_b   1.000
_cell.length_c   1.000
_cell.angle_alpha   90.00
_cell.angle_beta   90.00
_cell.angle_gamma   90.00
#
_symmetry.space_group_name_H-M   'P 1'
#
loop_
_entity.id
_entity.type
_entity.pdbx_description
1 polymer ?
#
loop_
_entity_poly.entity_id
_entity_poly.type
_entity_poly.pdbx_seq_one_letter_code
_entity_poly.pdbx_strand_id
1 'polypeptide(L)'
;MNFDFPEDKNYFFKVLMASSKGFIKYKDLFDFRNPLIKRREFNSIQKKIFHDLVKKYGLNCQLKLHQDCSKMKKFNVDHVIPLATNELNKKIRKMRSKDGKKVPAQSFGSNNPKNLILACSRCNAYKKHRIMIPRGFKI
;
A
#
# COMPACT_ATOMS: atom_id res chain seq x y z
N MET A 1 -13.19 2.59 11.45
CA MET A 1 -11.93 1.88 11.13
C MET A 1 -11.88 0.68 12.04
N ASN A 2 -12.18 -0.50 11.53
CA ASN A 2 -12.34 -1.69 12.37
C ASN A 2 -11.22 -2.65 11.99
N PHE A 3 -10.12 -2.59 12.74
CA PHE A 3 -9.07 -3.59 12.64
C PHE A 3 -9.52 -4.82 13.42
N ASP A 4 -9.39 -5.99 12.82
CA ASP A 4 -9.68 -7.26 13.50
C ASP A 4 -8.73 -7.49 14.69
N PHE A 5 -7.52 -6.92 14.63
CA PHE A 5 -6.49 -7.06 15.66
C PHE A 5 -5.88 -5.71 16.06
N PRO A 6 -5.79 -5.42 17.38
CA PRO A 6 -5.18 -4.18 17.88
C PRO A 6 -3.72 -3.97 17.45
N GLU A 7 -2.94 -5.04 17.29
CA GLU A 7 -1.53 -4.96 16.90
C GLU A 7 -1.36 -4.46 15.48
N ASP A 8 -2.30 -4.74 14.58
CA ASP A 8 -2.28 -4.22 13.21
C ASP A 8 -2.50 -2.70 13.23
N LYS A 9 -3.45 -2.23 14.03
CA LYS A 9 -3.69 -0.80 14.26
C LYS A 9 -2.41 -0.12 14.79
N ASN A 10 -1.77 -0.72 15.80
CA ASN A 10 -0.54 -0.19 16.39
C ASN A 10 0.63 -0.16 15.38
N TYR A 11 0.75 -1.20 14.55
CA TYR A 11 1.74 -1.24 13.48
C TYR A 11 1.54 -0.09 12.50
N PHE A 12 0.32 0.06 11.97
CA PHE A 12 0.00 1.12 11.02
C PHE A 12 0.15 2.51 11.62
N PHE A 13 -0.23 2.67 12.89
CA PHE A 13 0.01 3.92 13.63
C PHE A 13 1.50 4.25 13.65
N LYS A 14 2.37 3.29 14.01
CA LYS A 14 3.82 3.52 14.06
C LYS A 14 4.41 3.87 12.70
N VAL A 15 4.00 3.21 11.62
CA VAL A 15 4.58 3.48 10.28
C VAL A 15 3.99 4.72 9.59
N LEU A 16 2.77 5.14 9.94
CA LEU A 16 2.13 6.35 9.41
C LEU A 16 2.43 7.61 10.25
N MET A 17 2.67 7.47 11.55
CA MET A 17 2.84 8.58 12.51
C MET A 17 4.26 8.88 12.95
N ALA A 18 5.25 8.58 12.12
CA ALA A 18 6.57 9.20 12.32
C ALA A 18 6.50 10.76 12.30
N SER A 19 5.36 11.36 11.90
CA SER A 19 5.05 12.78 12.05
C SER A 19 3.68 13.00 12.74
N SER A 20 3.73 13.29 14.04
CA SER A 20 2.80 13.92 15.02
C SER A 20 1.34 14.37 14.70
N LYS A 21 0.69 14.03 13.58
CA LYS A 21 -0.71 14.41 13.31
C LYS A 21 -1.63 13.17 13.29
N GLY A 22 -2.64 13.19 14.16
CA GLY A 22 -3.45 12.04 14.59
C GLY A 22 -4.10 11.15 13.51
N PHE A 23 -4.52 9.95 13.95
CA PHE A 23 -4.78 8.76 13.12
C PHE A 23 -5.99 8.93 12.22
N ILE A 24 -6.92 9.80 12.62
CA ILE A 24 -8.14 10.14 11.90
C ILE A 24 -7.82 10.65 10.49
N LYS A 25 -6.70 11.36 10.31
CA LYS A 25 -6.30 11.88 8.99
C LYS A 25 -6.16 10.75 7.97
N TYR A 26 -5.64 9.60 8.40
CA TYR A 26 -5.34 8.45 7.55
C TYR A 26 -6.51 7.49 7.35
N LYS A 27 -7.72 7.83 7.85
CA LYS A 27 -8.90 6.97 7.74
C LYS A 27 -9.19 6.51 6.32
N ASP A 28 -9.01 7.43 5.37
CA ASP A 28 -9.31 7.20 3.96
C ASP A 28 -8.36 6.19 3.30
N LEU A 29 -7.23 5.86 3.94
CA LEU A 29 -6.28 4.87 3.41
C LEU A 29 -6.72 3.42 3.65
N PHE A 30 -7.74 3.21 4.49
CA PHE A 30 -8.16 1.88 4.92
C PHE A 30 -9.57 1.54 4.43
N ASP A 31 -9.72 0.30 3.98
CA ASP A 31 -10.96 -0.35 3.58
C ASP A 31 -10.82 -1.85 3.88
N PHE A 32 -11.58 -2.33 4.88
CA PHE A 32 -11.49 -3.71 5.37
C PHE A 32 -12.41 -4.67 4.60
N ARG A 33 -13.14 -4.20 3.58
CA ARG A 33 -13.98 -5.06 2.73
C ARG A 33 -13.14 -6.13 2.02
N ASN A 34 -13.82 -7.13 1.46
CA ASN A 34 -13.18 -8.22 0.73
C ASN A 34 -12.19 -7.70 -0.35
N PRO A 35 -10.91 -8.14 -0.36
CA PRO A 35 -9.91 -7.70 -1.33
C PRO A 35 -10.30 -7.93 -2.79
N LEU A 36 -11.12 -8.94 -3.10
CA LEU A 36 -11.59 -9.22 -4.46
C LEU A 36 -12.51 -8.12 -4.99
N ILE A 37 -13.40 -7.59 -4.13
CA ILE A 37 -14.28 -6.45 -4.48
C ILE A 37 -13.41 -5.23 -4.79
N LYS A 38 -12.49 -4.90 -3.87
CA LYS A 38 -11.57 -3.76 -4.05
C LYS A 38 -10.69 -3.92 -5.29
N ARG A 39 -10.27 -5.13 -5.64
CA ARG A 39 -9.48 -5.38 -6.86
C ARG A 39 -10.30 -5.13 -8.13
N ARG A 40 -11.56 -5.57 -8.17
CA ARG A 40 -12.47 -5.29 -9.30
C ARG A 40 -12.70 -3.79 -9.46
N GLU A 41 -13.00 -3.11 -8.36
CA GLU A 41 -13.16 -1.65 -8.33
C GLU A 41 -11.88 -0.96 -8.82
N PHE A 42 -10.70 -1.35 -8.33
CA PHE A 42 -9.43 -0.76 -8.74
C PHE A 42 -9.19 -0.93 -10.25
N ASN A 43 -9.42 -2.13 -10.78
CA ASN A 43 -9.18 -2.42 -12.19
C ASN A 43 -10.03 -1.56 -13.12
N SER A 44 -11.25 -1.18 -12.72
CA SER A 44 -12.10 -0.29 -13.54
C SER A 44 -11.63 1.16 -13.54
N ILE A 45 -10.98 1.62 -12.46
CA ILE A 45 -10.52 3.01 -12.30
C ILE A 45 -9.02 3.23 -12.57
N GLN A 46 -8.23 2.15 -12.67
CA GLN A 46 -6.76 2.20 -12.69
C GLN A 46 -6.21 3.10 -13.80
N LYS A 47 -6.75 3.00 -15.03
CA LYS A 47 -6.30 3.81 -16.18
C LYS A 47 -6.51 5.30 -15.93
N LYS A 48 -7.68 5.68 -15.41
CA LYS A 48 -8.00 7.07 -15.07
C LYS A 48 -7.05 7.59 -13.99
N ILE A 49 -6.86 6.84 -12.91
CA ILE A 49 -5.93 7.23 -11.84
C ILE A 49 -4.50 7.36 -12.35
N PHE A 50 -4.06 6.47 -13.25
CA PHE A 50 -2.74 6.59 -13.85
C PHE A 50 -2.59 7.94 -14.57
N HIS A 51 -3.55 8.31 -15.42
CA HIS A 51 -3.54 9.62 -16.08
C HIS A 51 -3.56 10.79 -15.09
N ASP A 52 -4.40 10.72 -14.05
CA ASP A 52 -4.49 11.77 -13.03
C ASP A 52 -3.16 11.94 -12.27
N LEU A 53 -2.51 10.83 -11.90
CA LEU A 53 -1.22 10.83 -11.23
C LEU A 53 -0.10 11.36 -12.13
N VAL A 54 -0.08 10.97 -13.41
CA VAL A 54 0.89 11.48 -14.38
C VAL A 54 0.66 12.96 -14.64
N LYS A 55 -0.58 13.43 -14.75
CA LYS A 55 -0.90 14.86 -14.90
C LYS A 55 -0.42 15.66 -13.69
N LYS A 56 -0.56 15.11 -12.48
CA LYS A 56 -0.20 15.80 -11.23
C LYS A 56 1.29 15.79 -10.91
N TYR A 57 1.99 14.69 -11.19
CA TYR A 57 3.37 14.47 -10.74
C TYR A 57 4.38 14.23 -11.86
N GLY A 58 3.91 14.17 -13.12
CA GLY A 58 4.70 13.70 -14.24
C GLY A 58 4.99 12.20 -14.17
N LEU A 59 5.85 11.71 -15.06
CA LEU A 59 6.38 10.34 -15.03
C LEU A 59 7.49 10.21 -13.98
N ASN A 60 7.16 10.50 -12.72
CA ASN A 60 8.08 10.45 -11.59
C ASN A 60 7.63 9.41 -10.57
N CYS A 61 8.55 8.51 -10.20
CA CYS A 61 8.26 7.51 -9.18
C CYS A 61 8.20 8.16 -7.80
N GLN A 62 7.09 7.95 -7.10
CA GLN A 62 6.84 8.49 -5.77
C GLN A 62 7.35 7.57 -4.64
N LEU A 63 7.65 6.30 -4.94
CA LEU A 63 8.26 5.38 -3.97
C LEU A 63 9.72 5.75 -3.65
N LYS A 64 10.53 6.01 -4.68
CA LYS A 64 11.97 6.32 -4.57
C LYS A 64 12.75 5.36 -3.64
N LEU A 65 12.46 4.06 -3.72
CA LEU A 65 13.01 3.03 -2.82
C LEU A 65 14.26 2.31 -3.37
N HIS A 66 14.44 2.27 -4.68
CA HIS A 66 15.51 1.52 -5.34
C HIS A 66 16.52 2.48 -5.99
N GLN A 67 17.81 2.13 -5.98
CA GLN A 67 18.87 2.97 -6.57
C GLN A 67 18.64 3.28 -8.06
N ASP A 68 18.17 2.29 -8.83
CA ASP A 68 17.86 2.44 -10.26
C ASP A 68 16.48 3.07 -10.53
N CYS A 69 15.83 3.68 -9.54
CA CYS A 69 14.50 4.27 -9.70
C CYS A 69 14.44 5.31 -10.82
N SER A 70 15.47 6.15 -10.97
CA SER A 70 15.56 7.22 -11.97
C SER A 70 15.75 6.72 -13.40
N LYS A 71 16.21 5.47 -13.59
CA LYS A 71 16.52 4.90 -14.90
C LYS A 71 15.29 4.26 -15.58
N MET A 72 14.18 4.14 -14.86
CA MET A 72 13.01 3.40 -15.32
C MET A 72 11.99 4.31 -16.00
N LYS A 73 11.52 3.89 -17.18
CA LYS A 73 10.44 4.57 -17.94
C LYS A 73 9.07 3.86 -17.83
N LYS A 74 8.99 2.76 -17.08
CA LYS A 74 7.76 1.97 -16.89
C LYS A 74 7.17 2.24 -15.51
N PHE A 75 5.99 2.84 -15.48
CA PHE A 75 5.27 3.24 -14.27
C PHE A 75 3.93 2.54 -14.17
N ASN A 76 3.50 2.26 -12.94
CA ASN A 76 2.20 1.71 -12.62
C ASN A 76 1.63 2.41 -11.40
N VAL A 77 0.31 2.38 -11.25
CA VAL A 77 -0.37 2.76 -10.01
C VAL A 77 -0.13 1.66 -8.98
N ASP A 78 0.32 2.04 -7.79
CA ASP A 78 0.49 1.17 -6.63
C ASP A 78 -0.21 1.73 -5.40
N HIS A 79 -0.54 0.86 -4.45
CA HIS A 79 -1.18 1.26 -3.18
C HIS A 79 -0.12 1.44 -2.09
N VAL A 80 -0.08 2.57 -1.40
CA VAL A 80 0.81 2.80 -0.24
C VAL A 80 0.56 1.75 0.84
N ILE A 81 -0.69 1.61 1.26
CA ILE A 81 -1.19 0.49 2.05
C ILE A 81 -1.79 -0.55 1.10
N PRO A 82 -1.24 -1.77 1.01
CA PRO A 82 -1.72 -2.77 0.07
C PRO A 82 -3.17 -3.17 0.38
N LEU A 83 -3.96 -3.44 -0.67
CA LEU A 83 -5.35 -3.90 -0.52
C LEU A 83 -5.47 -5.12 0.41
N ALA A 84 -4.51 -6.03 0.32
CA ALA A 84 -4.37 -7.15 1.24
C ALA A 84 -2.91 -7.55 1.42
N THR A 85 -2.56 -8.04 2.61
CA THR A 85 -1.22 -8.55 2.91
C THR A 85 -1.25 -9.57 4.04
N ASN A 86 -0.32 -10.53 3.99
CA ASN A 86 -0.07 -11.48 5.07
C ASN A 86 1.19 -11.15 5.89
N GLU A 87 1.80 -9.99 5.63
CA GLU A 87 3.05 -9.60 6.26
C GLU A 87 2.92 -9.42 7.79
N LEU A 88 1.79 -8.88 8.27
CA LEU A 88 1.58 -8.70 9.71
C LEU A 88 1.37 -10.04 10.43
N ASN A 89 0.62 -10.96 9.82
CA ASN A 89 0.48 -12.33 10.30
C ASN A 89 1.82 -13.06 10.44
N LYS A 90 2.73 -12.90 9.46
CA LYS A 90 4.08 -13.48 9.56
C LYS A 90 4.94 -12.79 10.62
N LYS A 91 4.93 -11.46 10.68
CA LYS A 91 5.89 -10.69 11.48
C LYS A 91 5.51 -10.56 12.94
N ILE A 92 4.24 -10.24 13.19
CA ILE A 92 3.70 -9.98 14.53
C ILE A 92 3.24 -11.32 15.14
N ARG A 93 2.38 -12.05 14.43
CA ARG A 93 1.76 -13.29 14.94
C ARG A 93 2.61 -14.55 14.73
N LYS A 94 3.78 -14.40 14.11
CA LYS A 94 4.72 -15.51 13.80
C LYS A 94 4.08 -16.69 13.06
N MET A 95 3.01 -16.44 12.31
CA MET A 95 2.32 -17.49 11.56
C MET A 95 3.23 -18.03 10.46
N ARG A 96 3.31 -19.36 10.39
CA ARG A 96 4.03 -20.09 9.34
C ARG A 96 3.02 -20.71 8.36
N SER A 97 3.44 -20.90 7.12
CA SER A 97 2.69 -21.70 6.15
C SER A 97 2.55 -23.13 6.68
N LYS A 98 1.34 -23.70 6.58
CA LYS A 98 1.08 -25.12 6.83
C LYS A 98 0.84 -25.81 5.49
N ASP A 99 1.44 -26.98 5.29
CA ASP A 99 1.13 -27.89 4.19
C ASP A 99 1.16 -27.24 2.80
N GLY A 100 2.22 -26.47 2.49
CA GLY A 100 2.37 -25.75 1.23
C GLY A 100 1.41 -24.58 1.00
N LYS A 101 0.48 -24.31 1.93
CA LYS A 101 -0.48 -23.20 1.84
C LYS A 101 0.14 -21.88 2.26
N LYS A 102 -0.25 -20.81 1.59
CA LYS A 102 0.17 -19.44 1.96
C LYS A 102 -0.46 -19.04 3.29
N VAL A 103 0.31 -18.30 4.11
CA VAL A 103 -0.24 -17.62 5.30
C VAL A 103 -1.42 -16.73 4.89
N PRO A 104 -2.57 -16.78 5.58
CA PRO A 104 -3.73 -15.97 5.25
C PRO A 104 -3.39 -14.48 5.19
N ALA A 105 -3.91 -13.81 4.17
CA ALA A 105 -3.79 -12.37 4.01
C ALA A 105 -5.01 -11.68 4.65
N GLN A 106 -4.76 -10.53 5.25
CA GLN A 106 -5.79 -9.65 5.79
C GLN A 106 -6.02 -8.47 4.84
N SER A 107 -7.23 -7.93 4.86
CA SER A 107 -7.65 -6.81 4.02
C SER A 107 -7.39 -5.48 4.73
N PHE A 108 -6.69 -4.53 4.08
CA PHE A 108 -6.36 -3.25 4.70
C PHE A 108 -6.58 -2.04 3.79
N GLY A 109 -5.80 -1.91 2.72
CA GLY A 109 -5.75 -0.68 1.93
C GLY A 109 -7.03 -0.38 1.16
N SER A 110 -7.33 0.90 0.95
CA SER A 110 -8.44 1.38 0.14
C SER A 110 -8.01 1.74 -1.30
N ASN A 111 -8.99 1.91 -2.19
CA ASN A 111 -8.80 2.52 -3.51
C ASN A 111 -8.91 4.05 -3.51
N ASN A 112 -8.89 4.69 -2.33
CA ASN A 112 -8.94 6.14 -2.24
C ASN A 112 -7.70 6.75 -2.92
N PRO A 113 -7.81 7.85 -3.70
CA PRO A 113 -6.67 8.49 -4.34
C PRO A 113 -5.50 8.83 -3.39
N LYS A 114 -5.77 9.11 -2.11
CA LYS A 114 -4.72 9.33 -1.09
C LYS A 114 -3.84 8.11 -0.85
N ASN A 115 -4.34 6.90 -1.10
CA ASN A 115 -3.60 5.64 -0.96
C ASN A 115 -2.89 5.23 -2.27
N LEU A 116 -3.08 5.97 -3.36
CA LEU A 116 -2.57 5.59 -4.68
C LEU A 116 -1.40 6.48 -5.07
N ILE A 117 -0.36 5.83 -5.61
CA ILE A 117 0.88 6.48 -6.01
C ILE A 117 1.36 5.96 -7.36
N LEU A 118 2.17 6.76 -8.04
CA LEU A 118 2.86 6.37 -9.25
C LEU A 118 4.22 5.73 -8.88
N ALA A 119 4.43 4.49 -9.29
CA ALA A 119 5.62 3.73 -8.93
C ALA A 119 6.27 3.07 -10.15
N CYS A 120 7.61 3.12 -10.24
CA CYS A 120 8.33 2.41 -11.28
C CYS A 120 8.40 0.91 -10.96
N SER A 121 8.59 0.07 -11.99
CA SER A 121 8.62 -1.39 -11.83
C SER A 121 9.71 -1.88 -10.86
N ARG A 122 10.87 -1.20 -10.78
CA ARG A 122 11.95 -1.53 -9.82
C ARG A 122 11.54 -1.28 -8.38
N CYS A 123 10.99 -0.11 -8.08
CA CYS A 123 10.51 0.21 -6.73
C CYS A 123 9.34 -0.69 -6.32
N ASN A 124 8.42 -0.99 -7.24
CA ASN A 124 7.34 -1.95 -6.99
C ASN A 124 7.88 -3.36 -6.65
N ALA A 125 8.86 -3.84 -7.41
CA ALA A 125 9.50 -5.13 -7.13
C ALA A 125 10.22 -5.12 -5.77
N TYR A 126 10.91 -4.02 -5.44
CA TYR A 126 11.60 -3.88 -4.15
C TYR A 126 10.63 -3.82 -2.95
N LYS A 127 9.49 -3.15 -3.13
CA LYS A 127 8.43 -3.07 -2.11
C LYS A 127 7.66 -4.37 -1.97
N LYS A 128 7.69 -5.25 -2.98
CA LYS A 128 6.97 -6.53 -2.95
C LYS A 128 7.27 -7.28 -1.65
N HIS A 129 6.22 -7.78 -0.99
CA HIS A 129 6.30 -8.45 0.31
C HIS A 129 6.74 -7.54 1.47
N ARG A 130 6.60 -6.22 1.36
CA ARG A 130 6.92 -5.26 2.41
C ARG A 130 5.85 -4.20 2.51
N ILE A 131 5.52 -3.77 3.72
CA ILE A 131 4.71 -2.58 3.96
C ILE A 131 5.69 -1.44 4.17
N MET A 132 5.85 -0.59 3.16
CA MET A 132 6.78 0.53 3.15
C MET A 132 6.03 1.81 2.79
N ILE A 133 6.02 2.75 3.74
CA ILE A 133 5.47 4.09 3.53
C ILE A 133 6.60 4.95 2.93
N PRO A 134 6.40 5.58 1.76
CA PRO A 134 7.42 6.42 1.15
C PRO A 134 7.86 7.56 2.06
N ARG A 135 9.14 7.93 2.02
CA ARG A 135 9.64 9.09 2.77
C ARG A 135 8.92 10.35 2.28
N GLY A 136 8.39 11.13 3.23
CA GLY A 136 7.63 12.34 2.92
C GLY A 136 6.21 12.09 2.41
N PHE A 137 5.68 10.86 2.50
CA PHE A 137 4.27 10.59 2.24
C PHE A 137 3.40 11.44 3.18
N LYS A 138 2.60 12.32 2.57
CA LYS A 138 1.67 13.21 3.26
C LYS A 138 0.35 13.17 2.51
N ILE A 139 -0.72 13.10 3.29
CA ILE A 139 -2.12 13.21 2.84
C ILE A 139 -2.70 14.57 3.13
#